data_AF-A0A0S4LH15-F1
#
_entry.id   AF-A0A0S4LH15-F1
#
_cell.length_a   1.000
_cell.length_b   1.000
_cell.length_c   1.000
_cell.angle_alpha   90.00
_cell.angle_beta   90.00
_cell.angle_gamma   90.00
#
_symmetry.space_group_name_H-M   'P 1'
#
loop_
_entity.id
_entity.type
_entity.pdbx_description
1 polymer ?
#
loop_
_entity_poly.entity_id
_entity_poly.type
_entity_poly.pdbx_seq_one_letter_code
_entity_poly.pdbx_strand_id
1 'polypeptide(L)'
;MSTTPAPPLLKLLPAYLGVASLDEALCHPRIARILWLEILVNDSIEWTALRQPLVREAYETACRWHTRYRTLVSGLVSRAPLPEDHGPIDERLHRQLAEALEFAHAHA
;
A
#
# COMPACT_ATOMS: atom_id res chain seq x y z
N MET A 1 -6.21 24.49 -20.41
CA MET A 1 -4.98 23.68 -20.53
C MET A 1 -5.17 22.50 -19.59
N SER A 2 -5.52 21.33 -20.14
CA SER A 2 -5.74 20.13 -19.34
C SER A 2 -4.38 19.51 -19.06
N THR A 3 -3.82 19.73 -17.89
CA THR A 3 -2.67 18.96 -17.40
C THR A 3 -3.15 17.54 -17.17
N THR A 4 -2.84 16.62 -18.08
CA THR A 4 -2.97 15.18 -17.81
C THR A 4 -2.18 14.90 -16.54
N PRO A 5 -2.81 14.42 -15.44
CA PRO A 5 -2.06 14.08 -14.25
C PRO A 5 -1.05 13.00 -14.63
N ALA A 6 0.22 13.18 -14.22
CA ALA A 6 1.20 12.12 -14.34
C ALA A 6 0.65 10.87 -13.63
N PRO A 7 0.87 9.65 -14.17
CA PRO A 7 0.42 8.44 -13.51
C PRO A 7 1.00 8.40 -12.09
N PRO A 8 0.20 8.00 -11.08
CA PRO A 8 0.67 7.98 -9.71
C PRO A 8 1.87 7.05 -9.57
N LEU A 9 2.89 7.53 -8.86
CA LEU A 9 4.12 6.77 -8.69
C LEU A 9 3.88 5.63 -7.70
N LEU A 10 4.03 4.40 -8.18
CA LEU A 10 4.01 3.20 -7.33
C LEU A 10 5.34 3.09 -6.58
N LYS A 11 5.31 2.68 -5.32
CA LYS A 11 6.50 2.61 -4.44
C LYS A 11 7.07 1.20 -4.36
N LEU A 12 6.24 0.19 -4.11
CA LEU A 12 6.65 -1.21 -3.89
C LEU A 12 6.36 -2.08 -5.10
N LEU A 13 5.18 -1.93 -5.71
CA LEU A 13 4.71 -2.84 -6.76
C LEU A 13 5.70 -3.02 -7.93
N PRO A 14 6.41 -1.98 -8.43
CA PRO A 14 7.40 -2.16 -9.48
C PRO A 14 8.55 -3.08 -9.07
N ALA A 15 9.07 -2.92 -7.84
CA ALA A 15 10.18 -3.72 -7.35
C ALA A 15 9.78 -5.17 -7.07
N TYR A 16 8.58 -5.39 -6.53
CA TYR A 16 8.14 -6.72 -6.11
C TYR A 16 7.46 -7.54 -7.22
N LEU A 17 6.78 -6.88 -8.16
CA LEU A 17 6.03 -7.55 -9.23
C LEU A 17 6.59 -7.28 -10.63
N GLY A 18 7.53 -6.34 -10.80
CA GLY A 18 8.09 -6.00 -12.11
C GLY A 18 7.13 -5.23 -13.02
N VAL A 19 6.14 -4.56 -12.44
CA VAL A 19 5.06 -3.84 -13.16
C VAL A 19 5.32 -2.34 -13.23
N ALA A 20 4.89 -1.69 -14.31
CA ALA A 20 5.12 -0.26 -14.54
C ALA A 20 3.90 0.61 -14.17
N SER A 21 2.73 0.02 -13.97
CA SER A 21 1.48 0.75 -13.73
C SER A 21 0.55 0.03 -12.78
N LEU A 22 -0.40 0.77 -12.19
CA LEU A 22 -1.39 0.21 -11.29
C LEU A 22 -2.31 -0.78 -12.02
N ASP A 23 -2.73 -0.45 -13.24
CA ASP A 23 -3.58 -1.35 -14.06
C ASP A 23 -2.89 -2.70 -14.32
N GLU A 24 -1.61 -2.67 -14.67
CA GLU A 24 -0.81 -3.88 -14.84
C GLU A 24 -0.69 -4.66 -13.52
N ALA A 25 -0.45 -3.96 -12.41
CA ALA A 25 -0.36 -4.56 -11.10
C ALA A 25 -1.67 -5.25 -10.69
N LEU A 26 -2.82 -4.62 -10.94
CA LEU A 26 -4.14 -5.17 -10.59
C LEU A 26 -4.50 -6.43 -11.39
N CYS A 27 -3.92 -6.61 -12.57
CA CYS A 27 -4.03 -7.84 -13.36
C CYS A 27 -3.01 -8.92 -12.95
N HIS A 28 -2.02 -8.58 -12.12
CA HIS A 28 -0.93 -9.48 -11.78
C HIS A 28 -1.39 -10.59 -10.80
N PRO A 29 -1.09 -11.88 -11.06
CA PRO A 29 -1.61 -12.99 -10.25
C PRO A 29 -1.17 -12.98 -8.78
N ARG A 30 -0.09 -12.25 -8.46
CA ARG A 30 0.44 -12.13 -7.09
C ARG A 30 0.00 -10.86 -6.34
N ILE A 31 -0.79 -9.98 -6.96
CA ILE A 31 -1.12 -8.66 -6.40
C ILE A 31 -1.79 -8.71 -5.04
N ALA A 32 -2.68 -9.69 -4.84
CA ALA A 32 -3.44 -9.85 -3.59
C ALA A 32 -2.54 -10.02 -2.35
N ARG A 33 -1.30 -10.50 -2.53
CA ARG A 33 -0.35 -10.71 -1.41
C ARG A 33 0.39 -9.46 -0.98
N ILE A 34 0.38 -8.40 -1.79
CA ILE A 34 1.26 -7.25 -1.61
C ILE A 34 0.55 -5.91 -1.70
N LEU A 35 -0.62 -5.83 -2.34
CA LEU A 35 -1.30 -4.55 -2.55
C LEU A 35 -1.53 -3.77 -1.25
N TRP A 36 -1.85 -4.46 -0.15
CA TRP A 36 -2.05 -3.82 1.14
C TRP A 36 -0.81 -3.08 1.65
N LEU A 37 0.40 -3.54 1.29
CA LEU A 37 1.65 -2.86 1.61
C LEU A 37 1.81 -1.58 0.77
N GLU A 38 1.50 -1.64 -0.53
CA GLU A 38 1.51 -0.47 -1.40
C GLU A 38 0.58 0.61 -0.84
N ILE A 39 -0.66 0.22 -0.49
CA ILE A 39 -1.63 1.12 0.14
C ILE A 39 -1.08 1.71 1.45
N LEU A 40 -0.44 0.88 2.27
CA LEU A 40 0.09 1.27 3.56
C LEU A 40 1.20 2.33 3.45
N VAL A 41 2.00 2.31 2.37
CA VAL A 41 3.16 3.21 2.22
C VAL A 41 2.96 4.33 1.19
N ASN A 42 1.89 4.26 0.38
CA ASN A 42 1.64 5.18 -0.71
C ASN A 42 0.26 5.85 -0.55
N ASP A 43 0.25 7.12 -0.16
CA ASP A 43 -0.95 7.95 -0.06
C ASP A 43 -1.16 8.88 -1.26
N SER A 44 -0.34 8.75 -2.31
CA SER A 44 -0.51 9.53 -3.55
C SER A 44 -1.64 9.02 -4.44
N ILE A 45 -2.16 7.81 -4.16
CA ILE A 45 -3.25 7.17 -4.89
C ILE A 45 -4.54 7.29 -4.09
N GLU A 46 -5.61 7.72 -4.74
CA GLU A 46 -6.94 7.74 -4.16
C GLU A 46 -7.54 6.32 -4.14
N TRP A 47 -7.02 5.47 -3.24
CA TRP A 47 -7.38 4.05 -3.15
C TRP A 47 -8.87 3.80 -2.97
N THR A 48 -9.57 4.69 -2.26
CA THR A 48 -11.00 4.60 -2.00
C THR A 48 -11.86 4.86 -3.24
N ALA A 49 -11.31 5.48 -4.28
CA ALA A 49 -12.02 5.69 -5.55
C ALA A 49 -12.04 4.42 -6.43
N LEU A 50 -11.14 3.47 -6.16
CA LEU A 50 -11.00 2.22 -6.91
C LEU A 50 -12.05 1.20 -6.45
N ARG A 51 -12.83 0.67 -7.40
CA ARG A 51 -14.00 -0.18 -7.12
C ARG A 51 -13.70 -1.68 -7.08
N GLN A 52 -12.47 -2.10 -7.35
CA GLN A 52 -12.12 -3.51 -7.40
C GLN A 52 -12.20 -4.13 -6.00
N PRO A 53 -12.87 -5.29 -5.82
CA PRO A 53 -13.00 -5.95 -4.52
C PRO A 53 -11.66 -6.20 -3.83
N LEU A 54 -10.64 -6.60 -4.61
CA LEU A 54 -9.29 -6.86 -4.11
C LEU A 54 -8.64 -5.60 -3.51
N VAL A 55 -8.94 -4.42 -4.06
CA VAL A 55 -8.41 -3.13 -3.54
C VAL A 55 -9.06 -2.82 -2.20
N ARG A 56 -10.38 -3.03 -2.08
CA ARG A 56 -11.10 -2.84 -0.82
C ARG A 56 -10.56 -3.75 0.28
N GLU A 57 -10.38 -5.04 0.01
CA GLU A 57 -9.81 -6.01 0.97
C GLU A 57 -8.38 -5.64 1.38
N ALA A 58 -7.56 -5.22 0.42
CA ALA A 58 -6.21 -4.75 0.68
C ALA A 58 -6.21 -3.44 1.50
N TYR A 59 -7.16 -2.54 1.25
CA TYR A 59 -7.30 -1.27 1.97
C TYR A 59 -7.70 -1.49 3.44
N GLU A 60 -8.68 -2.37 3.70
CA GLU A 60 -9.05 -2.76 5.06
C GLU A 60 -7.86 -3.39 5.79
N THR A 61 -7.13 -4.28 5.13
CA THR A 61 -5.90 -4.88 5.67
C THR A 61 -4.88 -3.80 6.03
N ALA A 62 -4.61 -2.85 5.12
CA ALA A 62 -3.70 -1.74 5.36
C ALA A 62 -4.14 -0.87 6.55
N CYS A 63 -5.44 -0.60 6.70
CA CYS A 63 -5.98 0.16 7.83
C CYS A 63 -5.72 -0.54 9.17
N ARG A 64 -5.91 -1.87 9.25
CA ARG A 64 -5.63 -2.67 10.46
C ARG A 64 -4.15 -2.64 10.83
N TRP A 65 -3.28 -2.85 9.84
CA TRP A 65 -1.83 -2.79 10.04
C TRP A 65 -1.37 -1.38 10.45
N HIS A 66 -1.88 -0.34 9.80
CA HIS A 66 -1.60 1.05 10.15
C HIS A 66 -2.07 1.36 11.59
N THR A 67 -3.24 0.91 11.98
CA THR A 67 -3.79 1.14 13.32
C THR A 67 -2.93 0.46 14.39
N ARG A 68 -2.55 -0.80 14.15
CA ARG A 68 -1.71 -1.57 15.08
C ARG A 68 -0.31 -1.00 15.23
N TYR A 69 0.29 -0.55 14.13
CA TYR A 69 1.69 -0.11 14.05
C TYR A 69 1.82 1.39 13.76
N ARG A 70 0.84 2.20 14.18
CA ARG A 70 0.72 3.62 13.81
C ARG A 70 2.00 4.41 14.01
N THR A 71 2.61 4.28 15.19
CA THR A 71 3.85 5.00 15.54
C THR A 71 5.01 4.60 14.65
N LEU A 72 5.16 3.31 14.35
CA LEU A 72 6.22 2.80 13.49
C LEU A 72 6.02 3.28 12.05
N VAL A 73 4.82 3.10 11.50
CA VAL A 73 4.51 3.49 10.12
C VAL A 73 4.66 5.00 9.93
N SER A 74 4.13 5.80 10.85
CA SER A 74 4.24 7.27 10.78
C SER A 74 5.67 7.78 10.97
N GLY A 75 6.52 7.01 11.66
CA GLY A 75 7.93 7.35 11.85
C GLY A 75 8.80 7.03 10.64
N LEU A 76 8.44 6.01 9.86
CA LEU A 76 9.23 5.55 8.70
C LEU A 76 8.71 6.11 7.37
N VAL A 77 7.41 6.34 7.26
CA VAL A 77 6.75 6.76 6.03
C VAL A 77 5.97 8.05 6.29
N SER A 78 6.31 9.11 5.55
CA SER A 78 5.54 10.35 5.56
C SER A 78 4.28 10.15 4.72
N ARG A 79 3.13 10.00 5.38
CA ARG A 79 1.82 9.86 4.74
C ARG A 79 0.69 10.37 5.64
N ALA A 80 -0.44 10.71 5.03
CA ALA A 80 -1.68 10.96 5.76
C ALA A 80 -2.14 9.70 6.51
N PRO A 81 -2.67 9.81 7.75
CA PRO A 81 -3.10 8.63 8.51
C PRO A 81 -4.23 7.87 7.79
N LEU A 82 -4.19 6.52 7.82
CA LEU A 82 -5.36 5.73 7.41
C LEU A 82 -6.46 5.78 8.49
N PRO A 83 -7.73 5.54 8.11
CA PRO A 83 -8.81 5.28 9.06
C PRO A 83 -8.42 4.22 10.08
N GLU A 84 -8.89 4.39 11.32
CA GLU A 84 -8.66 3.42 12.39
C GLU A 84 -9.51 2.16 12.17
N ASP A 85 -8.86 1.00 12.26
CA ASP A 85 -9.49 -0.32 12.23
C ASP A 85 -8.75 -1.24 13.21
N HIS A 86 -9.46 -1.70 14.25
CA HIS A 86 -8.93 -2.59 15.29
C HIS A 86 -9.20 -4.07 15.01
N GLY A 87 -9.55 -4.41 13.77
CA GLY A 87 -9.73 -5.79 13.33
C GLY A 87 -8.47 -6.65 13.46
N PRO A 88 -8.62 -7.98 13.35
CA PRO A 88 -7.50 -8.91 13.47
C PRO A 88 -6.50 -8.74 12.32
N ILE A 89 -5.23 -8.97 12.62
CA ILE A 89 -4.13 -9.04 11.65
C ILE A 89 -3.52 -10.45 11.63
N ASP A 90 -2.98 -10.85 10.49
CA ASP A 90 -2.19 -12.07 10.38
C ASP A 90 -0.72 -11.78 10.72
N GLU A 91 -0.32 -12.04 11.96
CA GLU A 91 1.06 -11.83 12.46
C GLU A 91 2.12 -12.55 11.62
N ARG A 92 1.76 -13.59 10.84
CA ARG A 92 2.70 -14.26 9.91
C ARG A 92 3.25 -13.33 8.83
N LEU A 93 2.53 -12.24 8.55
CA LEU A 93 2.93 -11.22 7.56
C LEU A 93 3.81 -10.11 8.16
N HIS A 94 4.10 -10.16 9.47
CA HIS A 94 4.90 -9.12 10.13
C HIS A 94 6.28 -8.93 9.50
N ARG A 95 6.94 -10.01 9.08
CA ARG A 95 8.22 -9.91 8.36
C ARG A 95 8.07 -9.16 7.04
N GLN A 96 7.00 -9.44 6.31
CA GLN A 96 6.73 -8.79 5.02
C GLN A 96 6.45 -7.29 5.21
N LEU A 97 5.78 -6.91 6.30
CA LEU A 97 5.62 -5.50 6.69
C LEU A 97 6.98 -4.84 6.89
N ALA A 98 7.84 -5.43 7.73
CA ALA A 98 9.13 -4.85 8.09
C ALA A 98 9.99 -4.59 6.84
N GLU A 99 10.10 -5.59 5.96
CA GLU A 99 10.85 -5.48 4.69
C GLU A 99 10.27 -4.37 3.78
N ALA A 100 8.94 -4.27 3.68
CA ALA A 100 8.29 -3.24 2.88
C ALA A 100 8.48 -1.82 3.45
N LEU A 101 8.41 -1.66 4.77
CA LEU A 101 8.65 -0.36 5.42
C LEU A 101 10.10 0.07 5.28
N GLU A 102 11.05 -0.85 5.46
CA GLU A 102 12.48 -0.58 5.26
C GLU A 102 12.75 -0.17 3.80
N PHE A 103 12.21 -0.92 2.84
CA PHE A 103 12.33 -0.58 1.42
C PHE A 103 11.75 0.80 1.13
N ALA A 104 10.52 1.07 1.60
CA ALA A 104 9.86 2.35 1.39
C ALA A 104 10.63 3.52 2.02
N HIS A 105 11.22 3.32 3.21
CA HIS A 105 12.02 4.33 3.89
C HIS A 105 13.35 4.60 3.18
N ALA A 106 14.04 3.56 2.71
CA ALA A 106 15.31 3.69 2.00
C ALA A 106 15.18 4.36 0.62
N HIS A 107 13.98 4.37 0.04
CA HIS A 107 13.68 4.93 -1.28
C HIS A 107 12.62 6.06 -1.22
N ALA A 108 12.44 6.68 -0.04
CA ALA A 108 11.48 7.77 0.20
C ALA A 108 11.91 9.11 -0.40
#